data_AF-A0A7S3H0F0-F1
#
_entry.id   AF-A0A7S3H0F0-F1
#
_cell.length_a   1.000
_cell.length_b   1.000
_cell.length_c   1.000
_cell.angle_alpha   90.00
_cell.angle_beta   90.00
_cell.angle_gamma   90.00
#
_symmetry.space_group_name_H-M   'P 1'
#
loop_
_entity.id
_entity.type
_entity.pdbx_description
1 polymer ?
#
loop_
_entity_poly.entity_id
_entity_poly.type
_entity_poly.pdbx_seq_one_letter_code
_entity_poly.pdbx_strand_id
1 'polypeptide(L)'
;VQALGQGSLWKITAERRHLFEVELRRPSGETLGMALNCTKGPSDVHKILISDMKEGVVTAHNAKHPEHAIKVGHRILEVNDKRIKFDDMAVAIKEASTLTLVLRRTEEETGNPQGA
;
A
#
# COMPACT_ATOMS: atom_id res chain seq x y z
N VAL A 1 31.19 9.43 -19.65
CA VAL A 1 30.12 10.20 -18.97
C VAL A 1 29.23 9.21 -18.25
N GLN A 2 29.32 9.10 -16.93
CA GLN A 2 28.48 8.20 -16.13
C GLN A 2 27.77 9.07 -15.09
N ALA A 3 26.46 9.21 -15.25
CA ALA A 3 25.57 9.81 -14.28
C ALA A 3 24.49 8.77 -14.01
N LEU A 4 24.46 8.21 -12.81
CA LEU A 4 23.26 7.64 -12.20
C LEU A 4 23.37 7.87 -10.70
N GLY A 5 22.66 8.91 -10.24
CA GLY A 5 22.45 9.18 -8.83
C GLY A 5 21.70 8.00 -8.21
N GLN A 6 22.30 7.40 -7.19
CA GLN A 6 21.61 6.40 -6.37
C GLN A 6 21.10 7.10 -5.13
N GLY A 7 19.79 7.30 -5.12
CA GLY A 7 19.04 7.92 -4.05
C GLY A 7 19.08 7.11 -2.77
N SER A 8 19.12 7.87 -1.67
CA SER A 8 18.62 7.56 -0.33
C SER A 8 18.93 6.18 0.25
N LEU A 9 20.07 6.16 0.94
CA LEU A 9 20.29 5.59 2.28
C LEU A 9 19.09 4.82 2.87
N TRP A 10 19.02 3.52 2.58
CA TRP A 10 18.07 2.53 3.10
C TRP A 10 18.30 2.20 4.59
N LYS A 11 18.75 3.16 5.41
CA LYS A 11 18.82 3.03 6.88
C LYS A 11 17.42 3.22 7.50
N ILE A 12 16.53 2.27 7.26
CA ILE A 12 15.38 2.02 8.16
C ILE A 12 15.48 0.57 8.58
N THR A 13 16.27 0.39 9.62
CA THR A 13 16.68 -0.88 10.21
C THR A 13 15.50 -1.51 10.95
N ALA A 14 15.23 -2.80 10.66
CA ALA A 14 14.54 -3.78 11.50
C ALA A 14 13.01 -3.69 11.78
N GLU A 15 12.31 -2.55 11.72
CA GLU A 15 10.83 -2.53 11.89
C GLU A 15 10.03 -2.90 10.62
N ARG A 16 10.72 -3.17 9.51
CA ARG A 16 10.12 -3.42 8.18
C ARG A 16 9.63 -4.84 7.92
N ARG A 17 9.65 -5.76 8.91
CA ARG A 17 9.24 -7.17 8.70
C ARG A 17 7.78 -7.35 8.26
N HIS A 18 6.99 -6.29 8.33
CA HIS A 18 5.57 -6.29 7.96
C HIS A 18 5.27 -5.42 6.75
N LEU A 19 6.31 -4.84 6.12
CA LEU A 19 6.17 -4.09 4.89
C LEU A 19 6.37 -5.00 3.69
N PHE A 20 5.51 -4.84 2.70
CA PHE A 20 5.68 -5.48 1.40
C PHE A 20 5.22 -4.53 0.31
N GLU A 21 5.82 -4.68 -0.86
CA GLU A 21 5.52 -3.87 -2.04
C GLU A 21 4.73 -4.70 -3.04
N VAL A 22 3.74 -4.08 -3.66
CA VAL A 22 2.95 -4.70 -4.73
C VAL A 22 2.81 -3.74 -5.88
N GLU A 23 2.93 -4.27 -7.09
CA GLU A 23 2.63 -3.56 -8.32
C GLU A 23 1.25 -4.01 -8.83
N LEU A 24 0.35 -3.04 -8.97
CA LEU A 24 -0.99 -3.23 -9.50
C LEU A 24 -1.10 -2.52 -10.84
N ARG A 25 -1.44 -3.27 -11.88
CA ARG A 25 -1.78 -2.70 -13.18
C ARG A 25 -3.29 -2.72 -13.33
N ARG A 26 -3.89 -1.55 -13.55
CA ARG A 26 -5.32 -1.37 -13.77
C ARG A 26 -5.63 -1.37 -15.26
N PRO A 27 -6.28 -2.42 -15.79
CA PRO A 27 -6.81 -2.40 -17.15
C PRO A 27 -7.85 -1.29 -17.31
N SER A 28 -7.99 -0.72 -18.51
CA SER A 28 -8.93 0.38 -18.75
C SER A 28 -10.36 -0.03 -18.40
N GLY A 29 -11.01 0.73 -17.52
CA GLY A 29 -12.39 0.49 -17.10
C GLY A 29 -12.57 -0.43 -15.89
N GLU A 30 -11.51 -1.06 -15.39
CA GLU A 30 -11.59 -1.86 -14.17
C GLU A 30 -11.39 -1.03 -12.90
N THR A 31 -12.08 -1.41 -11.83
CA THR A 31 -11.87 -0.83 -10.51
C THR A 31 -10.80 -1.62 -9.75
N LEU A 32 -10.08 -0.97 -8.84
CA LEU A 32 -9.11 -1.66 -7.97
C LEU A 32 -9.79 -2.70 -7.07
N GLY A 33 -11.08 -2.53 -6.75
CA GLY A 33 -11.80 -3.39 -5.82
C GLY A 33 -11.42 -3.13 -4.36
N MET A 34 -11.13 -1.88 -3.99
CA MET A 34 -10.74 -1.54 -2.61
C MET A 34 -11.43 -0.26 -2.15
N ALA A 35 -11.96 -0.28 -0.93
CA ALA A 35 -12.35 0.94 -0.23
C ALA A 35 -11.25 1.37 0.73
N LEU A 36 -10.95 2.66 0.71
CA LEU A 36 -9.88 3.25 1.51
C LEU A 36 -10.52 4.16 2.57
N ASN A 37 -10.17 3.92 3.83
CA ASN A 37 -10.49 4.82 4.92
C ASN A 37 -9.26 5.67 5.28
N CYS A 38 -9.50 6.96 5.28
CA CYS A 38 -8.51 8.00 5.29
C CYS A 38 -8.65 8.74 6.63
N THR A 39 -7.83 8.36 7.62
CA THR A 39 -7.83 9.02 8.94
C THR A 39 -6.65 9.99 9.08
N LYS A 40 -6.95 11.26 9.35
CA LYS A 40 -5.93 12.27 9.68
C LYS A 40 -5.60 12.12 11.18
N GLY A 41 -4.44 11.56 11.50
CA GLY A 41 -3.94 11.45 12.87
C GLY A 41 -3.02 12.61 13.25
N PRO A 42 -2.77 12.84 14.56
CA PRO A 42 -1.89 13.91 15.05
C PRO A 42 -0.41 13.70 14.69
N SER A 43 -0.05 12.50 14.25
CA SER A 43 1.23 12.20 13.61
C SER A 43 0.95 12.01 12.13
N ASP A 44 1.49 12.89 11.26
CA ASP A 44 1.35 12.90 9.79
C ASP A 44 1.86 11.64 9.07
N VAL A 45 1.98 10.51 9.77
CA VAL A 45 2.15 9.20 9.14
C VAL A 45 0.77 8.80 8.62
N HIS A 46 0.45 9.28 7.42
CA HIS A 46 -0.76 8.98 6.67
C HIS A 46 -0.97 7.47 6.59
N LYS A 47 -1.88 6.94 7.41
CA LYS A 47 -2.26 5.52 7.43
C LYS A 47 -3.54 5.39 6.61
N ILE A 48 -3.44 5.33 5.29
CA ILE A 48 -4.59 4.95 4.47
C ILE A 48 -4.89 3.48 4.78
N LEU A 49 -6.03 3.23 5.39
CA LEU A 49 -6.47 1.90 5.80
C LEU A 49 -7.34 1.30 4.72
N ILE A 50 -7.10 0.04 4.37
CA ILE A 50 -8.01 -0.71 3.50
C ILE A 50 -9.17 -1.17 4.37
N SER A 51 -10.34 -0.56 4.21
CA SER A 51 -11.50 -0.81 5.07
C SER A 51 -12.46 -1.84 4.51
N ASP A 52 -12.44 -2.02 3.18
CA ASP A 52 -13.28 -3.00 2.49
C ASP A 52 -12.62 -3.42 1.19
N MET A 53 -12.97 -4.61 0.70
CA MET A 53 -12.43 -5.16 -0.54
C MET A 53 -13.55 -5.81 -1.35
N LYS A 54 -13.56 -5.50 -2.64
CA LYS A 54 -14.53 -5.97 -3.62
C LYS A 54 -13.79 -6.63 -4.78
N GLU A 55 -14.53 -7.33 -5.62
CA GLU A 55 -13.98 -7.88 -6.85
C GLU A 55 -13.36 -6.78 -7.72
N GLY A 56 -12.18 -7.07 -8.28
CA GLY A 56 -11.39 -6.13 -9.05
C GLY A 56 -9.92 -6.53 -9.16
N VAL A 57 -9.09 -5.58 -9.58
CA VAL A 57 -7.65 -5.79 -9.84
C VAL A 57 -6.93 -6.42 -8.64
N VAL A 58 -7.29 -6.02 -7.42
CA VAL A 58 -6.66 -6.53 -6.21
C VAL A 58 -7.01 -7.98 -5.93
N THR A 59 -8.25 -8.40 -6.16
CA THR A 59 -8.62 -9.81 -6.03
C THR A 59 -7.90 -10.70 -7.05
N ALA A 60 -7.75 -10.22 -8.29
CA ALA A 60 -6.98 -10.91 -9.32
C ALA A 60 -5.48 -10.98 -8.99
N HIS A 61 -4.91 -9.92 -8.40
CA HIS A 61 -3.55 -9.91 -7.90
C HIS A 61 -3.37 -10.93 -6.76
N ASN A 62 -4.26 -10.91 -5.76
CA ASN A 62 -4.21 -11.81 -4.61
C ASN A 62 -4.29 -13.30 -5.00
N ALA A 63 -5.06 -13.63 -6.05
CA ALA A 63 -5.15 -15.00 -6.57
C ALA A 63 -3.84 -15.48 -7.22
N LYS A 64 -3.05 -14.56 -7.79
CA LYS A 64 -1.75 -14.85 -8.42
C LYS A 64 -0.59 -14.79 -7.43
N HIS A 65 -0.71 -13.98 -6.38
CA HIS A 65 0.33 -13.70 -5.39
C HIS A 65 -0.22 -13.87 -3.96
N PRO A 66 -0.60 -15.09 -3.56
CA PRO A 66 -1.19 -15.34 -2.25
C PRO A 66 -0.26 -14.96 -1.08
N GLU A 67 1.06 -15.01 -1.28
CA GLU A 67 2.08 -14.64 -0.29
C GLU A 67 2.16 -13.13 -0.03
N HIS A 68 1.72 -12.31 -0.99
CA HIS A 68 1.65 -10.85 -0.93
C HIS A 68 0.19 -10.35 -1.02
N ALA A 69 -0.77 -11.20 -0.63
CA ALA A 69 -2.17 -10.86 -0.70
C ALA A 69 -2.47 -9.60 0.11
N ILE A 70 -3.04 -8.60 -0.56
CA ILE A 70 -3.53 -7.37 0.04
C ILE A 70 -4.83 -7.68 0.77
N LYS A 71 -4.98 -7.26 2.03
CA LYS A 71 -6.15 -7.58 2.87
C LYS A 71 -6.78 -6.35 3.51
N VAL A 72 -8.05 -6.48 3.91
CA VAL A 72 -8.69 -5.50 4.80
C VAL A 72 -7.87 -5.38 6.09
N GLY A 73 -7.68 -4.16 6.57
CA GLY A 73 -6.84 -3.84 7.71
C GLY A 73 -5.39 -3.46 7.34
N HIS A 74 -4.92 -3.80 6.14
CA HIS A 74 -3.60 -3.35 5.67
C HIS A 74 -3.56 -1.82 5.53
N ARG A 75 -2.38 -1.26 5.77
CA ARG A 75 -2.15 0.18 5.68
C ARG A 75 -1.23 0.51 4.52
N ILE A 76 -1.67 1.37 3.62
CA ILE A 76 -0.84 1.89 2.53
C ILE A 76 0.00 3.03 3.10
N LEU A 77 1.32 2.93 2.92
CA LEU A 77 2.29 3.89 3.41
C LEU A 77 2.86 4.75 2.29
N GLU A 78 3.02 4.19 1.09
CA GLU A 78 3.58 4.86 -0.09
C GLU A 78 2.87 4.41 -1.36
N VAL A 79 2.79 5.33 -2.33
CA VAL A 79 2.18 5.10 -3.65
C VAL A 79 3.11 5.68 -4.72
N ASN A 80 3.52 4.86 -5.69
CA ASN A 80 4.38 5.23 -6.84
C ASN A 80 5.69 5.91 -6.42
N ASP A 81 6.43 5.28 -5.51
CA ASP A 81 7.73 5.77 -4.97
C ASP A 81 7.68 7.16 -4.33
N LYS A 82 6.47 7.68 -4.10
CA LYS A 82 6.24 8.97 -3.47
C LYS A 82 5.58 8.76 -2.12
N ARG A 83 6.24 9.31 -1.11
CA ARG A 83 5.62 9.62 0.19
C ARG A 83 4.85 10.92 0.03
N ILE A 84 3.80 10.88 -0.79
CA ILE A 84 2.97 12.04 -1.15
C ILE A 84 2.14 12.48 0.06
N LYS A 85 1.77 13.77 0.08
CA LYS A 85 0.80 14.28 1.06
C LYS A 85 -0.54 13.57 0.85
N PHE A 86 -1.25 13.36 1.95
CA PHE A 86 -2.49 12.58 2.01
C PHE A 86 -3.51 12.86 0.91
N ASP A 87 -3.80 14.14 0.65
CA ASP A 87 -4.82 14.54 -0.31
C ASP A 87 -4.41 14.17 -1.76
N ASP A 88 -3.10 14.15 -2.05
CA ASP A 88 -2.56 13.73 -3.35
C ASP A 88 -2.55 12.20 -3.50
N MET A 89 -2.49 11.45 -2.40
CA MET A 89 -2.37 9.99 -2.43
C MET A 89 -3.67 9.30 -2.86
N ALA A 90 -4.82 9.77 -2.39
CA ALA A 90 -6.12 9.24 -2.81
C ALA A 90 -6.41 9.54 -4.29
N VAL A 91 -5.97 10.70 -4.79
CA VAL A 91 -6.09 11.06 -6.21
C VAL A 91 -5.15 10.20 -7.05
N ALA A 92 -3.89 10.04 -6.64
CA ALA A 92 -2.93 9.18 -7.34
C ALA A 92 -3.43 7.74 -7.49
N ILE A 93 -4.04 7.16 -6.45
CA ILE A 93 -4.65 5.82 -6.51
C ILE A 93 -5.84 5.78 -7.50
N LYS A 94 -6.62 6.85 -7.59
CA LYS A 94 -7.77 6.91 -8.50
C LYS A 94 -7.38 7.14 -9.95
N GLU A 95 -6.34 7.90 -10.24
CA GLU A 95 -6.01 8.31 -11.61
C GLU A 95 -4.97 7.39 -12.27
N ALA A 96 -4.06 6.79 -11.49
CA ALA A 96 -2.98 6.00 -12.06
C ALA A 96 -3.48 4.68 -12.66
N SER A 97 -2.94 4.34 -13.83
CA SER A 97 -3.15 3.05 -14.50
C SER A 97 -2.19 1.97 -13.98
N THR A 98 -1.07 2.38 -13.37
CA THR A 98 -0.11 1.50 -12.72
C THR A 98 0.20 2.08 -11.34
N LEU A 99 0.16 1.22 -10.33
CA LEU A 99 0.27 1.60 -8.93
C LEU A 99 1.27 0.70 -8.23
N THR A 100 2.37 1.28 -7.76
CA THR A 100 3.29 0.63 -6.82
C THR A 100 2.87 1.02 -5.41
N LEU A 101 2.41 0.07 -4.61
CA LEU A 101 1.95 0.31 -3.25
C LEU A 101 2.91 -0.35 -2.26
N VAL A 102 3.34 0.42 -1.27
CA VAL A 102 4.03 -0.13 -0.09
C VAL A 102 3.01 -0.28 1.02
N LEU A 103 2.69 -1.52 1.38
CA LEU A 103 1.71 -1.85 2.40
C LEU A 103 2.36 -2.36 3.67
N ARG A 104 1.71 -2.09 4.80
CA ARG A 104 1.98 -2.69 6.09
C ARG A 104 0.89 -3.70 6.43
N ARG A 105 1.29 -4.93 6.73
CA ARG A 105 0.43 -5.98 7.30
C ARG A 105 -0.14 -5.56 8.65
N THR A 106 -1.29 -6.09 9.02
CA THR A 106 -1.85 -5.92 10.36
C THR A 106 -1.03 -6.69 11.38
N GLU A 107 -1.04 -6.23 12.63
CA GLU A 107 -0.38 -6.92 13.74
C GLU A 107 -1.01 -8.31 14.02
N GLU A 108 -2.31 -8.45 13.76
CA GLU A 108 -3.07 -9.70 13.83
C GLU A 108 -2.50 -10.79 12.89
N GLU A 109 -2.09 -10.43 11.67
CA GLU A 109 -1.44 -11.37 10.73
C GLU A 109 -0.02 -11.76 11.14
N THR A 110 0.57 -11.05 12.10
CA THR A 110 1.98 -11.23 12.50
C THR A 110 2.13 -12.03 13.79
N GLY A 111 1.02 -12.58 14.31
CA GLY A 111 1.02 -13.49 15.44
C GLY A 111 1.04 -12.82 16.81
N ASN A 112 0.68 -11.53 16.91
CA ASN A 112 0.51 -10.86 18.20
C ASN A 112 -0.97 -10.54 18.48
N PRO A 113 -1.71 -11.38 19.23
CA PRO A 113 -3.09 -11.11 19.59
C PRO A 113 -3.12 -10.12 20.76
N GLN A 114 -3.14 -8.82 20.47
CA GLN A 114 -3.56 -7.81 21.44
C GLN A 114 -4.75 -7.03 20.88
N GLY A 115 -5.93 -7.50 21.26
CA GLY A 115 -7.20 -6.89 20.91
C GLY A 115 -8.38 -7.77 21.33
N ALA A 116 -8.44 -8.15 22.61
CA ALA A 116 -9.67 -8.57 23.28
C ALA A 116 -10.23 -7.37 24.04
#